data_AF-A0A914VXS9-F1
#
_entry.id   AF-A0A914VXS9-F1
#
_cell.length_a   1.000
_cell.length_b   1.000
_cell.length_c   1.000
_cell.angle_alpha   90.00
_cell.angle_beta   90.00
_cell.angle_gamma   90.00
#
_symmetry.space_group_name_H-M   'P 1'
#
loop_
_entity.id
_entity.type
_entity.pdbx_description
1 polymer ?
#
loop_
_entity_poly.entity_id
_entity_poly.type
_entity_poly.pdbx_seq_one_letter_code
_entity_poly.pdbx_strand_id
1 'polypeptide(L)' 'MQHASLLLLLPSLAGALLMFPQVEFRDECMKAMCEEDSGCLPEGCTPDSAGRLGCGYFKLNIYQYKVCVCVI' A
#
# COMPACT_ATOMS: atom_id res chain seq x y z
N MET A 1 -28.05 -31.96 13.26
CA MET A 1 -26.71 -31.33 13.17
C MET A 1 -26.12 -31.70 11.83
N GLN A 2 -25.36 -30.80 11.20
CA GLN A 2 -24.87 -30.81 9.82
C GLN A 2 -25.94 -30.52 8.76
N HIS A 3 -25.84 -29.34 8.15
CA HIS A 3 -25.82 -29.05 6.70
C HIS A 3 -25.59 -27.53 6.57
N ALA A 4 -24.38 -27.06 6.95
CA ALA A 4 -24.02 -25.64 6.97
C ALA A 4 -22.58 -25.42 6.49
N SER A 5 -22.19 -26.08 5.39
CA SER A 5 -20.81 -25.99 4.85
C SER A 5 -20.74 -25.45 3.42
N LEU A 6 -21.79 -24.80 2.90
CA LEU A 6 -21.81 -24.27 1.54
C LEU A 6 -21.82 -22.74 1.47
N LEU A 7 -21.05 -22.04 2.32
CA LEU A 7 -20.96 -20.57 2.31
C LEU A 7 -19.53 -20.00 2.32
N LEU A 8 -18.48 -20.82 2.16
CA LEU A 8 -17.09 -20.34 2.27
C LEU A 8 -16.40 -19.93 0.94
N LEU A 9 -17.13 -19.82 -0.17
CA LEU A 9 -16.54 -19.54 -1.50
C LEU A 9 -16.52 -18.06 -1.92
N LEU A 10 -16.77 -17.11 -1.03
CA LEU A 10 -17.01 -15.70 -1.41
C LEU A 10 -16.11 -14.63 -0.74
N PRO A 11 -14.77 -14.73 -0.78
CA PRO A 11 -13.99 -13.50 -0.65
C PRO A 11 -13.03 -13.20 -1.81
N SER A 12 -13.05 -13.93 -2.92
CA SER A 12 -12.06 -13.69 -4.01
C SER A 12 -12.47 -12.62 -5.03
N LEU A 13 -13.74 -12.21 -5.10
CA LEU A 13 -14.19 -11.24 -6.12
C LEU A 13 -14.04 -9.78 -5.69
N ALA A 14 -13.94 -9.50 -4.38
CA ALA A 14 -13.83 -8.13 -3.86
C ALA A 14 -12.45 -7.51 -4.09
N GLY A 15 -11.38 -8.32 -4.13
CA GLY A 15 -10.02 -7.82 -4.39
C GLY A 15 -9.77 -7.39 -5.85
N ALA A 16 -10.58 -7.87 -6.79
CA ALA A 16 -10.39 -7.61 -8.22
C ALA A 16 -10.87 -6.22 -8.69
N LEU A 17 -11.67 -5.51 -7.87
CA LEU A 17 -12.26 -4.21 -8.23
C LEU A 17 -11.46 -2.99 -7.77
N LEU A 18 -10.40 -3.20 -6.97
CA LEU A 18 -9.45 -2.14 -6.62
C LEU A 18 -8.22 -2.25 -7.53
N MET A 19 -8.40 -1.99 -8.84
CA MET A 19 -7.27 -1.76 -9.73
C MET A 19 -6.66 -0.40 -9.41
N PHE A 20 -5.81 -0.36 -8.38
CA PHE A 20 -4.93 0.77 -8.18
C PHE A 20 -3.93 0.81 -9.35
N PRO A 21 -3.61 2.01 -9.88
CA PRO A 21 -2.55 2.15 -10.86
C PRO A 21 -1.28 1.53 -10.27
N GLN A 22 -0.74 0.54 -10.99
CA GLN A 22 0.48 -0.14 -10.56
C GLN A 22 1.62 0.89 -10.58
N VAL A 23 2.36 0.99 -9.48
CA VAL A 23 3.56 1.82 -9.41
C VAL A 23 4.63 1.16 -10.26
N GLU A 24 5.15 1.86 -11.26
CA GLU A 24 6.31 1.40 -12.02
C GLU A 24 7.59 1.67 -11.22
N PHE A 25 8.39 0.63 -11.00
CA PHE A 25 9.66 0.73 -10.29
C PHE A 25 10.83 0.75 -11.27
N ARG A 26 11.80 1.64 -11.01
CA ARG A 26 13.05 1.71 -11.77
C ARG A 26 14.04 0.60 -11.41
N ASP A 27 13.96 0.09 -10.19
CA ASP A 27 14.84 -0.95 -9.66
C ASP A 27 14.15 -1.74 -8.53
N GLU A 28 14.70 -2.92 -8.23
CA GLU A 28 14.16 -3.84 -7.21
C GLU A 28 14.29 -3.29 -5.77
N CYS A 29 15.22 -2.36 -5.52
CA CYS A 29 15.36 -1.74 -4.20
C CYS A 29 14.16 -0.83 -3.93
N MET A 30 13.76 -0.02 -4.90
CA MET A 30 12.55 0.81 -4.83
C MET A 30 11.29 -0.03 -4.62
N LYS A 31 11.20 -1.19 -5.27
CA LYS A 31 10.08 -2.12 -5.07
C LYS A 31 10.06 -2.67 -3.63
N ALA A 32 11.19 -3.14 -3.12
CA ALA A 32 11.29 -3.68 -1.77
C ALA A 32 10.95 -2.63 -0.70
N MET A 33 11.37 -1.38 -0.88
CA MET A 33 11.00 -0.28 0.03
C MET A 33 9.48 -0.04 0.06
N CYS A 34 8.83 -0.06 -1.10
CA CYS A 34 7.39 0.13 -1.21
C CYS A 34 6.59 -1.03 -0.57
N GLU A 35 7.07 -2.27 -0.74
CA GLU A 35 6.46 -3.44 -0.09
C GLU A 35 6.57 -3.37 1.44
N GLU A 36 7.71 -2.92 1.97
CA GLU A 36 7.92 -2.73 3.41
C GLU A 36 7.09 -1.57 3.98
N ASP A 37 7.02 -0.43 3.28
CA ASP A 37 6.38 0.78 3.77
C ASP A 37 4.85 0.71 3.76
N SER A 38 4.25 0.09 2.73
CA SER A 38 2.80 0.05 2.57
C SER A 38 2.24 -1.21 1.90
N GLY A 39 3.05 -2.26 1.71
CA GLY A 39 2.66 -3.40 0.88
C GLY A 39 2.42 -3.01 -0.58
N CYS A 40 3.03 -1.91 -1.03
CA CYS A 40 2.75 -1.26 -2.30
C CYS A 40 1.28 -0.91 -2.55
N LEU A 41 0.60 -0.43 -1.50
CA LEU A 41 -0.75 0.11 -1.59
C LEU A 41 -0.74 1.63 -1.38
N PRO A 42 -1.64 2.38 -2.05
CA PRO A 42 -1.81 3.80 -1.82
C PRO A 42 -2.51 4.03 -0.48
N GLU A 43 -1.74 3.93 0.59
CA GLU A 43 -2.24 4.16 1.94
C GLU A 43 -2.31 5.65 2.28
N GLY A 44 -3.21 5.96 3.21
CA GLY A 44 -3.25 7.27 3.85
C GLY A 44 -2.02 7.54 4.72
N CYS A 45 -2.08 8.65 5.45
CA CYS A 45 -0.98 9.08 6.30
C CYS A 45 -1.00 8.36 7.65
N THR A 46 0.15 7.85 8.10
CA THR A 46 0.33 7.21 9.40
C THR A 46 1.60 7.69 10.10
N PRO A 47 1.59 7.89 11.43
CA PRO A 47 2.78 8.26 12.17
C PRO A 47 3.77 7.08 12.26
N ASP A 48 5.06 7.36 12.10
CA ASP A 48 6.14 6.41 12.37
C ASP A 48 6.46 6.31 13.88
N SER A 49 7.44 5.46 14.24
CA SER A 49 7.89 5.28 15.63
C SER A 49 8.46 6.56 16.28
N ALA A 50 8.85 7.54 15.47
CA ALA A 50 9.32 8.85 15.93
C ALA A 50 8.20 9.92 15.93
N GLY A 51 6.95 9.54 15.65
CA GLY A 51 5.79 10.45 15.60
C GLY A 51 5.72 11.31 14.35
N ARG A 52 6.50 11.00 13.30
CA ARG A 52 6.50 11.75 12.03
C ARG A 52 5.44 11.16 11.11
N LEU A 53 4.63 12.04 10.51
CA LEU A 53 3.56 11.64 9.61
C LEU A 53 4.12 11.34 8.21
N GLY A 54 3.96 10.09 7.74
CA GLY A 54 4.33 9.63 6.40
C GLY A 54 3.11 9.16 5.60
N CYS A 55 3.08 9.38 4.29
CA CYS A 55 1.91 9.11 3.45
C CYS A 55 2.24 8.33 2.16
N GLY A 56 1.24 7.64 1.59
CA GLY A 56 1.34 6.98 0.29
C GLY A 56 2.20 5.71 0.31
N TYR A 57 2.67 5.33 -0.88
CA TYR A 57 3.42 4.09 -1.11
C TYR A 57 4.74 3.96 -0.35
N PHE A 58 5.43 5.09 -0.14
CA PHE A 58 6.76 5.14 0.48
C PHE A 58 6.76 5.83 1.84
N LYS A 59 5.57 6.03 2.42
CA LYS A 59 5.36 6.73 3.71
C LYS A 59 6.21 8.01 3.86
N LEU A 60 6.32 8.79 2.78
CA LEU A 60 7.17 9.97 2.77
C LEU A 60 6.63 11.03 3.71
N ASN A 61 7.49 11.60 4.53
CA ASN A 61 7.15 12.77 5.34
C ASN A 61 7.29 14.06 4.51
N ILE A 62 6.76 15.16 5.03
CA ILE A 62 6.73 16.46 4.34
C ILE A 62 8.12 16.98 3.94
N TYR A 63 9.17 16.65 4.72
CA TYR A 63 10.52 17.10 4.42
C TYR A 63 11.11 16.32 3.24
N GLN A 64 10.88 15.01 3.20
CA GLN A 64 11.27 14.15 2.09
C GLN A 64 10.50 14.51 0.82
N TYR A 65 9.18 14.72 0.93
CA TYR A 65 8.35 15.13 -0.20
C TYR A 65 8.83 16.44 -0.84
N LYS A 66 9.31 17.42 -0.06
CA LYS A 66 9.80 18.69 -0.60
C LYS A 66 11.09 18.58 -1.42
N VAL A 67 11.93 17.60 -1.11
CA VAL A 67 13.21 17.41 -1.82
C VAL A 67 13.07 16.43 -2.99
N CYS A 68 12.11 15.52 -2.90
CA CYS A 68 11.71 14.66 -4.00
C CYS A 68 10.86 15.48 -4.99
N VAL A 69 11.36 15.72 -6.21
CA VAL A 69 10.48 16.15 -7.32
C VAL A 69 9.71 14.90 -7.80
N CYS A 70 8.89 14.32 -6.94
CA CYS A 70 8.08 13.15 -7.25
C CYS A 70 6.66 13.61 -7.58
N VAL A 71 6.26 13.38 -8.82
CA VAL A 71 4.84 13.44 -9.25
C VAL A 71 4.14 12.26 -8.58
N ILE A 72 3.05 12.55 -7.86
CA ILE A 72 2.16 11.56 -7.25
C ILE A 72 1.46 10.76 -8.35
#